data_AF-A0A1I4LIQ1-F1
#
_entry.id   AF-A0A1I4LIQ1-F1
#
_cell.length_a   1.000
_cell.length_b   1.000
_cell.length_c   1.000
_cell.angle_alpha   90.00
_cell.angle_beta   90.00
_cell.angle_gamma   90.00
#
_symmetry.space_group_name_H-M   'P 1'
#
loop_
_entity.id
_entity.type
_entity.pdbx_description
1 polymer ?
#
loop_
_entity_poly.entity_id
_entity_poly.type
_entity_poly.pdbx_seq_one_letter_code
_entity_poly.pdbx_strand_id
1 'polypeptide(L)'
;MAVSVRVPPVTWLLLAVVLISGCASQPPWPADVPSSGRPVLVSDVPFYPQEQYQCGPASLAMMLNSQGIGTQPQALVDRVYLPDRQGTLQIEMVATARQAGLLVYRLAPALSAVLKELQAGHPVLVFQNLRFNWWPQWHYAVMIGFDARQQELILHSGTRAHYRQPVAAFMTTWDRAERWAVTMLPPDELPATATPLPFLSSAHDLEATGQLEAAARAYRTAYERWPDQPAARLGAGNVAYAQQHWQEATEHYRTLTQDFPQLAAGWNNLGEALTQLDCPVAATAARQCATHLQPQRFPPPPAINTGTPNPHCPVIRCPEPSR
;
A
#
# COMPACT_ATOMS: atom_id res chain seq x y z
N MET A 1 -49.74 29.00 42.45
CA MET A 1 -50.27 27.63 42.30
C MET A 1 -49.45 26.94 41.22
N ALA A 2 -48.56 26.02 41.59
CA ALA A 2 -47.80 25.21 40.64
C ALA A 2 -48.36 23.78 40.70
N VAL A 3 -48.99 23.35 39.61
CA VAL A 3 -49.53 21.99 39.48
C VAL A 3 -48.35 21.08 39.14
N SER A 4 -47.94 20.22 40.07
CA SER A 4 -46.93 19.19 39.80
C SER A 4 -47.60 18.03 39.06
N VAL A 5 -47.34 17.92 37.75
CA VAL A 5 -47.74 16.75 36.98
C VAL A 5 -46.76 15.61 37.30
N ARG A 6 -47.22 14.59 38.00
CA ARG A 6 -46.45 13.36 38.25
C ARG A 6 -46.56 12.45 37.03
N VAL A 7 -45.47 12.36 36.27
CA VAL A 7 -45.34 11.42 35.15
C VAL A 7 -44.99 10.03 35.74
N PRO A 8 -45.73 8.96 35.42
CA PRO A 8 -45.46 7.63 35.98
C PRO A 8 -44.10 7.06 35.51
N PRO A 9 -43.47 6.16 36.28
CA PRO A 9 -42.15 5.60 35.95
C PRO A 9 -42.14 4.75 34.67
N VAL A 10 -43.29 4.23 34.24
CA VAL A 10 -43.44 3.44 33.01
C VAL A 10 -43.24 4.29 31.76
N THR A 11 -43.61 5.58 31.80
CA THR A 11 -43.40 6.53 30.68
C THR A 11 -41.90 6.85 30.47
N TRP A 12 -41.08 6.80 31.53
CA TRP A 12 -39.63 6.96 31.41
C TRP A 12 -38.95 5.72 30.79
N LEU A 13 -39.45 4.52 31.08
CA LEU A 13 -38.93 3.28 30.48
C LEU A 13 -39.25 3.19 28.98
N LEU A 14 -40.46 3.62 28.57
CA LEU A 14 -40.86 3.68 27.16
C LEU A 14 -40.11 4.77 26.39
N LEU A 15 -39.84 5.93 27.00
CA LEU A 15 -38.99 6.96 26.38
C LEU A 15 -37.55 6.47 26.18
N ALA A 16 -37.00 5.71 27.13
CA ALA A 16 -35.65 5.17 27.03
C ALA A 16 -35.52 4.13 25.89
N VAL A 17 -36.55 3.31 25.64
CA VAL A 17 -36.55 2.35 24.51
C VAL A 17 -36.67 3.06 23.16
N VAL A 18 -37.47 4.13 23.06
CA VAL A 18 -37.63 4.92 21.82
C VAL A 18 -36.40 5.79 21.51
N LEU A 19 -35.61 6.17 22.52
CA LEU A 19 -34.36 6.90 22.33
C LEU A 19 -33.16 6.02 21.91
N ILE A 20 -33.29 4.68 21.97
CA ILE A 20 -32.25 3.73 21.53
C ILE A 20 -32.54 3.17 20.13
N SER A 21 -33.67 3.52 19.50
CA SER A 21 -33.87 3.37 18.05
C SER A 21 -33.07 4.42 17.26
N GLY A 22 -31.77 4.52 17.54
CA GLY A 22 -30.83 5.06 16.58
C GLY A 22 -30.85 4.13 15.39
N CYS A 23 -31.35 4.60 14.24
CA CYS A 23 -31.22 3.89 12.98
C CYS A 23 -29.73 3.63 12.75
N ALA A 24 -29.27 2.43 13.07
CA ALA A 24 -27.99 1.93 12.61
C ALA A 24 -28.14 1.76 11.09
N SER A 25 -27.92 2.86 10.36
CA SER A 25 -27.92 2.84 8.90
C SER A 25 -26.79 1.91 8.48
N GLN A 26 -27.16 0.72 8.03
CA GLN A 26 -26.21 -0.23 7.46
C GLN A 26 -25.57 0.45 6.24
N PRO A 27 -24.23 0.39 6.09
CA PRO A 27 -23.64 0.84 4.85
C PRO A 27 -24.24 0.00 3.71
N PRO A 28 -24.84 0.64 2.69
CA PRO A 28 -25.46 -0.09 1.60
C PRO A 28 -24.39 -0.90 0.85
N TRP A 29 -24.80 -2.03 0.28
CA TRP A 29 -23.95 -2.78 -0.64
C TRP A 29 -23.46 -1.85 -1.76
N PRO A 30 -22.17 -1.85 -2.12
CA PRO A 30 -21.66 -0.94 -3.14
C PRO A 30 -22.40 -1.12 -4.47
N ALA A 31 -22.94 -0.03 -5.00
CA ALA A 31 -23.74 -0.07 -6.24
C ALA A 31 -22.93 -0.48 -7.47
N ASP A 32 -21.61 -0.29 -7.43
CA ASP A 32 -20.66 -0.67 -8.48
C ASP A 32 -20.26 -2.14 -8.46
N VAL A 33 -20.71 -2.93 -7.47
CA VAL A 33 -20.49 -4.38 -7.40
C VAL A 33 -21.81 -5.11 -7.66
N PRO A 34 -21.95 -5.87 -8.76
CA PRO A 34 -23.20 -6.55 -9.11
C PRO A 34 -23.74 -7.40 -7.97
N SER A 35 -25.01 -7.18 -7.60
CA SER A 35 -25.71 -7.92 -6.55
C SER A 35 -26.21 -9.31 -7.01
N SER A 36 -26.17 -9.57 -8.31
CA SER A 36 -26.57 -10.83 -8.93
C SER A 36 -25.35 -11.59 -9.45
N GLY A 37 -25.02 -12.72 -8.80
CA GLY A 37 -23.88 -13.54 -9.19
C GLY A 37 -23.69 -14.77 -8.32
N ARG A 38 -22.84 -15.70 -8.77
CA ARG A 38 -22.31 -16.75 -7.90
C ARG A 38 -21.34 -16.11 -6.89
N PRO A 39 -21.12 -16.73 -5.72
CA PRO A 39 -20.10 -16.26 -4.80
C PRO A 39 -18.75 -16.12 -5.51
N VAL A 40 -18.09 -15.00 -5.27
CA VAL A 40 -16.70 -14.78 -5.68
C VAL A 40 -15.81 -15.40 -4.62
N LEU A 41 -14.87 -16.24 -5.05
CA LEU A 41 -13.84 -16.81 -4.19
C LEU A 41 -12.49 -16.66 -4.89
N VAL A 42 -11.54 -16.10 -4.17
CA VAL A 42 -10.13 -16.15 -4.49
C VAL A 42 -9.66 -17.58 -4.30
N SER A 43 -9.15 -18.19 -5.35
CA SER A 43 -8.65 -19.57 -5.31
C SER A 43 -7.29 -19.62 -4.59
N ASP A 44 -6.92 -20.80 -4.10
CA ASP A 44 -5.54 -21.10 -3.64
C ASP A 44 -5.01 -20.28 -2.44
N VAL A 45 -5.89 -19.69 -1.63
CA VAL A 45 -5.49 -19.13 -0.33
C VAL A 45 -5.46 -20.27 0.71
N PRO A 46 -4.27 -20.72 1.17
CA PRO A 46 -4.19 -21.80 2.14
C PRO A 46 -4.85 -21.37 3.45
N PHE A 47 -5.33 -22.34 4.22
CA PHE A 47 -5.90 -22.09 5.54
C PHE A 47 -4.98 -22.64 6.62
N TYR A 48 -4.56 -21.77 7.53
CA TYR A 48 -3.88 -22.15 8.77
C TYR A 48 -4.79 -21.85 9.96
N PRO A 49 -5.29 -22.88 10.67
CA PRO A 49 -6.11 -22.67 11.85
C PRO A 49 -5.33 -21.94 12.94
N GLN A 50 -5.99 -21.02 13.63
CA GLN A 50 -5.37 -20.10 14.58
C GLN A 50 -5.78 -20.46 16.01
N GLU A 51 -4.81 -20.67 16.89
CA GLU A 51 -5.04 -20.72 18.35
C GLU A 51 -4.84 -19.33 18.99
N GLN A 52 -5.12 -19.19 20.30
CA GLN A 52 -5.01 -17.90 20.99
C GLN A 52 -3.63 -17.25 20.75
N TYR A 53 -3.63 -15.95 20.44
CA TYR A 53 -2.44 -15.10 20.19
C TYR A 53 -1.66 -15.34 18.88
N GLN A 54 -2.15 -16.20 17.98
CA GLN A 54 -1.47 -16.52 16.71
C GLN A 54 -2.15 -15.96 15.45
N CYS A 55 -3.17 -15.10 15.59
CA CYS A 55 -3.94 -14.60 14.46
C CYS A 55 -3.10 -13.79 13.45
N GLY A 56 -2.07 -13.07 13.91
CA GLY A 56 -1.11 -12.35 13.07
C GLY A 56 -0.25 -13.29 12.21
N PRO A 57 0.64 -14.11 12.80
CA PRO A 57 1.50 -15.03 12.06
C PRO A 57 0.76 -15.93 11.08
N ALA A 58 -0.40 -16.47 11.49
CA ALA A 58 -1.20 -17.33 10.64
C ALA A 58 -1.82 -16.60 9.45
N SER A 59 -2.42 -15.42 9.68
CA SER A 59 -2.99 -14.62 8.59
C SER A 59 -1.92 -14.13 7.62
N LEU A 60 -0.74 -13.77 8.14
CA LEU A 60 0.40 -13.42 7.30
C LEU A 60 0.87 -14.61 6.46
N ALA A 61 1.02 -15.80 7.05
CA ALA A 61 1.38 -17.00 6.31
C ALA A 61 0.39 -17.31 5.18
N MET A 62 -0.92 -17.14 5.42
CA MET A 62 -1.94 -17.29 4.36
C MET A 62 -1.73 -16.31 3.21
N MET A 63 -1.48 -15.03 3.51
CA MET A 63 -1.19 -14.01 2.50
C MET A 63 0.10 -14.32 1.73
N LEU A 64 1.20 -14.60 2.42
CA LEU A 64 2.50 -14.89 1.79
C LEU A 64 2.43 -16.15 0.90
N ASN A 65 1.74 -17.19 1.36
CA ASN A 65 1.66 -18.44 0.62
C ASN A 65 0.67 -18.39 -0.53
N SER A 66 -0.34 -17.51 -0.48
CA SER A 66 -1.15 -17.19 -1.68
C SER A 66 -0.30 -16.63 -2.82
N GLN A 67 0.89 -16.08 -2.52
CA GLN A 67 1.87 -15.56 -3.48
C GLN A 67 3.06 -16.53 -3.69
N GLY A 68 2.96 -17.77 -3.22
CA GLY A 68 3.98 -18.80 -3.45
C GLY A 68 5.24 -18.73 -2.57
N ILE A 69 5.27 -17.88 -1.53
CA ILE A 69 6.46 -17.70 -0.67
C ILE A 69 6.82 -18.96 0.16
N GLY A 70 5.85 -19.83 0.48
CA GLY A 70 6.11 -21.14 1.09
C GLY A 70 6.61 -21.09 2.55
N THR A 71 5.98 -20.28 3.41
CA THR A 71 6.30 -20.17 4.84
C THR A 71 5.29 -20.87 5.75
N GLN A 72 5.58 -20.99 7.05
CA GLN A 72 4.63 -21.50 8.04
C GLN A 72 4.39 -20.47 9.15
N PRO A 73 3.19 -20.44 9.78
CA PRO A 73 2.90 -19.51 10.87
C PRO A 73 3.96 -19.52 11.98
N GLN A 74 4.46 -20.71 12.35
CA GLN A 74 5.43 -20.88 13.42
C GLN A 74 6.75 -20.14 13.15
N ALA A 75 7.19 -20.09 11.89
CA ALA A 75 8.42 -19.41 11.48
C ALA A 75 8.29 -17.87 11.49
N LEU A 76 7.06 -17.36 11.55
CA LEU A 76 6.77 -15.93 11.56
C LEU A 76 6.55 -15.38 12.97
N VAL A 77 6.33 -16.24 13.98
CA VAL A 77 6.05 -15.82 15.36
C VAL A 77 7.11 -14.85 15.86
N ASP A 78 8.40 -15.22 15.78
CA ASP A 78 9.49 -14.39 16.28
C ASP A 78 9.69 -13.08 15.50
N ARG A 79 9.10 -12.97 14.30
CA ARG A 79 9.16 -11.77 13.47
C ARG A 79 8.01 -10.80 13.71
N VAL A 80 6.83 -11.30 14.08
CA VAL A 80 5.61 -10.47 14.12
C VAL A 80 4.87 -10.47 15.45
N TYR A 81 5.22 -11.38 16.37
CA TYR A 81 4.59 -11.44 17.68
C TYR A 81 5.36 -10.61 18.70
N LEU A 82 4.65 -9.74 19.42
CA LEU A 82 5.21 -8.96 20.52
C LEU A 82 4.60 -9.44 21.84
N PRO A 83 5.38 -10.14 22.71
CA PRO A 83 4.88 -10.65 23.98
C PRO A 83 4.26 -9.58 24.89
N ASP A 84 4.89 -8.41 24.98
CA ASP A 84 4.43 -7.29 25.82
C ASP A 84 3.12 -6.67 25.33
N ARG A 85 2.76 -6.89 24.05
CA ARG A 85 1.51 -6.43 23.45
C ARG A 85 0.50 -7.56 23.28
N GLN A 86 0.86 -8.78 23.67
CA GLN A 86 0.05 -9.99 23.54
C GLN A 86 -0.58 -10.13 22.14
N GLY A 87 0.16 -9.77 21.09
CA GLY A 87 -0.37 -9.73 19.73
C GLY A 87 0.63 -9.22 18.69
N THR A 88 0.12 -9.05 17.47
CA THR A 88 0.91 -8.63 16.32
C THR A 88 0.50 -7.25 15.85
N LEU A 89 1.47 -6.36 15.67
CA LEU A 89 1.20 -5.01 15.16
C LEU A 89 1.11 -5.00 13.63
N GLN A 90 0.34 -4.06 13.11
CA GLN A 90 0.18 -3.87 11.66
C GLN A 90 1.52 -3.59 10.98
N ILE A 91 2.41 -2.85 11.64
CA ILE A 91 3.75 -2.54 11.13
C ILE A 91 4.59 -3.80 10.93
N GLU A 92 4.54 -4.77 11.84
CA GLU A 92 5.31 -6.01 11.71
C GLU A 92 4.77 -6.90 10.58
N MET A 93 3.44 -6.93 10.41
CA MET A 93 2.80 -7.64 9.29
C MET A 93 3.28 -7.08 7.96
N VAL A 94 3.25 -5.75 7.84
CA VAL A 94 3.66 -5.03 6.63
C VAL A 94 5.17 -5.18 6.38
N ALA A 95 6.00 -5.01 7.41
CA ALA A 95 7.44 -5.12 7.31
C ALA A 95 7.88 -6.54 6.92
N THR A 96 7.27 -7.57 7.51
CA THR A 96 7.60 -8.96 7.19
C THR A 96 7.20 -9.33 5.76
N ALA A 97 6.06 -8.84 5.27
CA ALA A 97 5.66 -9.04 3.88
C ALA A 97 6.61 -8.33 2.90
N ARG A 98 7.06 -7.12 3.22
CA ARG A 98 8.07 -6.40 2.43
C ARG A 98 9.40 -7.13 2.41
N GLN A 99 9.85 -7.66 3.55
CA GLN A 99 11.07 -8.50 3.61
C GLN A 99 10.97 -9.75 2.75
N ALA A 100 9.76 -10.28 2.51
CA ALA A 100 9.51 -11.36 1.57
C ALA A 100 9.47 -10.90 0.09
N GLY A 101 9.73 -9.62 -0.19
CA GLY A 101 9.77 -9.04 -1.52
C GLY A 101 8.40 -8.70 -2.11
N LEU A 102 7.34 -8.70 -1.30
CA LEU A 102 5.98 -8.37 -1.75
C LEU A 102 5.69 -6.87 -1.59
N LEU A 103 4.97 -6.33 -2.57
CA LEU A 103 4.37 -5.00 -2.48
C LEU A 103 3.13 -5.08 -1.59
N VAL A 104 3.13 -4.30 -0.50
CA VAL A 104 2.00 -4.22 0.43
C VAL A 104 1.20 -2.97 0.14
N TYR A 105 0.05 -3.12 -0.51
CA TYR A 105 -0.79 -2.01 -0.95
C TYR A 105 -1.93 -1.75 0.03
N ARG A 106 -1.99 -0.51 0.54
CA ARG A 106 -3.05 -0.05 1.44
C ARG A 106 -4.32 0.27 0.66
N LEU A 107 -5.40 -0.45 0.94
CA LEU A 107 -6.70 -0.17 0.33
C LEU A 107 -7.33 1.09 0.93
N ALA A 108 -8.13 1.77 0.12
CA ALA A 108 -9.02 2.81 0.62
C ALA A 108 -9.96 2.22 1.70
N PRO A 109 -10.35 2.99 2.74
CA PRO A 109 -11.19 2.51 3.85
C PRO A 109 -12.67 2.38 3.44
N ALA A 110 -12.92 1.57 2.41
CA ALA A 110 -14.21 1.38 1.76
C ALA A 110 -14.40 -0.09 1.38
N LEU A 111 -15.61 -0.62 1.61
CA LEU A 111 -15.94 -1.99 1.26
C LEU A 111 -15.79 -2.26 -0.25
N SER A 112 -16.12 -1.27 -1.09
CA SER A 112 -15.97 -1.39 -2.55
C SER A 112 -14.53 -1.63 -2.98
N ALA A 113 -13.53 -1.07 -2.28
CA ALA A 113 -12.13 -1.32 -2.59
C ALA A 113 -11.77 -2.79 -2.32
N VAL A 114 -12.19 -3.32 -1.17
CA VAL A 114 -11.98 -4.71 -0.79
C VAL A 114 -12.66 -5.67 -1.78
N LEU A 115 -13.92 -5.42 -2.14
CA LEU A 115 -14.65 -6.28 -3.08
C LEU A 115 -14.02 -6.30 -4.47
N LYS A 116 -13.49 -5.17 -4.95
CA LYS A 116 -12.78 -5.09 -6.24
C LYS A 116 -11.49 -5.93 -6.26
N GLU A 117 -10.72 -5.89 -5.18
CA GLU A 117 -9.52 -6.75 -5.06
C GLU A 117 -9.90 -8.23 -5.03
N LEU A 118 -10.91 -8.62 -4.25
CA LEU A 118 -11.39 -10.00 -4.20
C LEU A 118 -11.89 -10.47 -5.58
N GLN A 119 -12.58 -9.60 -6.32
CA GLN A 119 -13.05 -9.90 -7.68
C GLN A 119 -11.90 -10.05 -8.68
N ALA A 120 -10.78 -9.35 -8.46
CA ALA A 120 -9.56 -9.50 -9.25
C ALA A 120 -8.73 -10.73 -8.85
N GLY A 121 -9.15 -11.49 -7.83
CA GLY A 121 -8.41 -12.65 -7.35
C GLY A 121 -7.34 -12.32 -6.30
N HIS A 122 -7.35 -11.11 -5.73
CA HIS A 122 -6.39 -10.72 -4.71
C HIS A 122 -7.00 -10.92 -3.32
N PRO A 123 -6.41 -11.78 -2.46
CA PRO A 123 -6.86 -11.89 -1.08
C PRO A 123 -6.58 -10.60 -0.32
N VAL A 124 -7.39 -10.31 0.70
CA VAL A 124 -7.27 -9.07 1.47
C VAL A 124 -7.09 -9.39 2.94
N LEU A 125 -5.96 -8.97 3.50
CA LEU A 125 -5.73 -9.01 4.93
C LEU A 125 -6.48 -7.84 5.59
N VAL A 126 -7.32 -8.15 6.56
CA VAL A 126 -8.10 -7.15 7.30
C VAL A 126 -7.82 -7.23 8.79
N PHE A 127 -8.02 -6.12 9.48
CA PHE A 127 -7.89 -6.03 10.92
C PHE A 127 -9.21 -5.59 11.53
N GLN A 128 -9.67 -6.30 12.56
CA GLN A 128 -10.97 -6.09 13.19
C GLN A 128 -10.82 -5.94 14.70
N ASN A 129 -11.74 -5.21 15.32
CA ASN A 129 -12.01 -5.33 16.74
C ASN A 129 -13.32 -6.12 16.93
N LEU A 130 -13.20 -7.38 17.34
CA LEU A 130 -14.34 -8.29 17.51
C LEU A 130 -15.17 -7.98 18.76
N ARG A 131 -14.67 -7.14 19.67
CA ARG A 131 -15.36 -6.67 20.88
C ARG A 131 -15.56 -5.15 20.84
N PHE A 132 -15.86 -4.55 21.99
CA PHE A 132 -16.11 -3.11 22.13
C PHE A 132 -14.79 -2.32 22.20
N ASN A 133 -14.85 -1.01 21.94
CA ASN A 133 -13.64 -0.17 21.96
C ASN A 133 -12.99 -0.06 23.35
N TRP A 134 -13.79 -0.10 24.42
CA TRP A 134 -13.32 -0.06 25.82
C TRP A 134 -12.83 -1.42 26.35
N TRP A 135 -13.05 -2.50 25.59
CA TRP A 135 -12.50 -3.84 25.86
C TRP A 135 -12.22 -4.55 24.53
N PRO A 136 -11.14 -4.16 23.83
CA PRO A 136 -10.89 -4.61 22.47
C PRO A 136 -10.50 -6.10 22.41
N GLN A 137 -10.83 -6.73 21.28
CA GLN A 137 -10.27 -8.00 20.85
C GLN A 137 -9.81 -7.84 19.41
N TRP A 138 -8.54 -7.49 19.26
CA TRP A 138 -7.89 -7.29 17.96
C TRP A 138 -7.70 -8.60 17.23
N HIS A 139 -8.05 -8.62 15.95
CA HIS A 139 -8.09 -9.85 15.16
C HIS A 139 -7.71 -9.59 13.71
N TYR A 140 -6.77 -10.38 13.19
CA TYR A 140 -6.51 -10.45 11.77
C TYR A 140 -7.33 -11.58 11.14
N ALA A 141 -7.87 -11.30 9.96
CA ALA A 141 -8.50 -12.30 9.11
C ALA A 141 -8.09 -12.07 7.66
N VAL A 142 -8.14 -13.12 6.85
CA VAL A 142 -7.90 -13.02 5.41
C VAL A 142 -9.24 -13.17 4.71
N MET A 143 -9.66 -12.12 4.03
CA MET A 143 -10.80 -12.19 3.13
C MET A 143 -10.41 -12.89 1.85
N ILE A 144 -11.25 -13.83 1.46
CA ILE A 144 -11.05 -14.69 0.30
C ILE A 144 -12.26 -14.68 -0.63
N GLY A 145 -13.28 -13.86 -0.36
CA GLY A 145 -14.44 -13.80 -1.24
C GLY A 145 -15.65 -13.11 -0.65
N PHE A 146 -16.74 -13.12 -1.41
CA PHE A 146 -18.02 -12.57 -1.02
C PHE A 146 -19.19 -13.23 -1.77
N ASP A 147 -20.37 -13.17 -1.17
CA ASP A 147 -21.64 -13.55 -1.79
C ASP A 147 -22.55 -12.31 -1.83
N ALA A 148 -22.64 -11.69 -3.01
CA ALA A 148 -23.39 -10.45 -3.19
C ALA A 148 -24.90 -10.63 -3.01
N ARG A 149 -25.43 -11.83 -3.27
CA ARG A 149 -26.87 -12.13 -3.10
C ARG A 149 -27.25 -12.20 -1.63
N GLN A 150 -26.36 -12.78 -0.82
CA GLN A 150 -26.57 -12.92 0.63
C GLN A 150 -26.00 -11.75 1.43
N GLN A 151 -25.28 -10.83 0.77
CA GLN A 151 -24.54 -9.74 1.41
C GLN A 151 -23.59 -10.25 2.50
N GLU A 152 -22.83 -11.30 2.16
CA GLU A 152 -21.88 -11.94 3.05
C GLU A 152 -20.45 -11.80 2.52
N LEU A 153 -19.51 -11.67 3.45
CA LEU A 153 -18.08 -11.78 3.20
C LEU A 153 -17.60 -13.17 3.61
N ILE A 154 -16.61 -13.70 2.91
CA ILE A 154 -16.05 -15.03 3.13
C ILE A 154 -14.60 -14.84 3.57
N LEU A 155 -14.27 -15.30 4.78
CA LEU A 155 -12.98 -15.09 5.41
C LEU A 155 -12.38 -16.40 5.92
N HIS A 156 -11.07 -16.50 5.89
CA HIS A 156 -10.33 -17.37 6.80
C HIS A 156 -10.10 -16.62 8.11
N SER A 157 -10.66 -17.11 9.21
CA SER A 157 -10.69 -16.39 10.49
C SER A 157 -10.67 -17.33 11.69
N GLY A 158 -9.68 -17.18 12.57
CA GLY A 158 -9.53 -18.05 13.74
C GLY A 158 -9.32 -19.51 13.33
N THR A 159 -10.09 -20.43 13.91
CA THR A 159 -10.09 -21.85 13.56
C THR A 159 -11.05 -22.20 12.41
N ARG A 160 -11.65 -21.21 11.75
CA ARG A 160 -12.68 -21.41 10.71
C ARG A 160 -12.19 -20.99 9.33
N ALA A 161 -12.12 -21.96 8.42
CA ALA A 161 -11.95 -21.71 6.99
C ALA A 161 -13.29 -21.29 6.36
N HIS A 162 -13.25 -20.45 5.32
CA HIS A 162 -14.44 -20.01 4.58
C HIS A 162 -15.59 -19.51 5.46
N TYR A 163 -15.26 -18.88 6.58
CA TYR A 163 -16.23 -18.32 7.52
C TYR A 163 -17.03 -17.22 6.82
N ARG A 164 -18.35 -17.42 6.75
CA ARG A 164 -19.28 -16.48 6.15
C ARG A 164 -19.75 -15.51 7.23
N GLN A 165 -19.56 -14.22 6.98
CA GLN A 165 -19.94 -13.15 7.90
C GLN A 165 -20.83 -12.14 7.16
N PRO A 166 -22.02 -11.80 7.69
CA PRO A 166 -22.84 -10.74 7.12
C PRO A 166 -22.08 -9.41 7.07
N VAL A 167 -22.21 -8.66 5.97
CA VAL A 167 -21.51 -7.38 5.77
C VAL A 167 -21.76 -6.42 6.94
N ALA A 168 -23.00 -6.31 7.42
CA ALA A 168 -23.32 -5.41 8.53
C ALA A 168 -22.51 -5.74 9.81
N ALA A 169 -22.37 -7.03 10.15
CA ALA A 169 -21.58 -7.46 11.29
C ALA A 169 -20.08 -7.19 11.07
N PHE A 170 -19.59 -7.44 9.85
CA PHE A 170 -18.20 -7.14 9.50
C PHE A 170 -17.88 -5.65 9.64
N MET A 171 -18.68 -4.79 9.01
CA MET A 171 -18.48 -3.35 9.01
C MET A 171 -18.42 -2.78 10.43
N THR A 172 -19.29 -3.26 11.33
CA THR A 172 -19.29 -2.89 12.75
C THR A 172 -17.94 -3.14 13.44
N THR A 173 -17.32 -4.29 13.17
CA THR A 173 -16.01 -4.65 13.75
C THR A 173 -14.82 -4.00 13.04
N TRP A 174 -14.98 -3.68 11.76
CA TRP A 174 -13.94 -3.07 10.92
C TRP A 174 -13.85 -1.55 11.11
N ASP A 175 -14.99 -0.89 11.35
CA ASP A 175 -15.06 0.55 11.68
C ASP A 175 -14.25 0.86 12.95
N ARG A 176 -14.33 -0.04 13.96
CA ARG A 176 -13.55 0.06 15.21
C ARG A 176 -12.04 -0.10 15.02
N ALA A 177 -11.63 -0.62 13.88
CA ALA A 177 -10.24 -0.86 13.48
C ALA A 177 -9.82 0.09 12.32
N GLU A 178 -10.49 1.24 12.20
CA GLU A 178 -10.21 2.28 11.20
C GLU A 178 -10.21 1.75 9.76
N ARG A 179 -11.03 0.72 9.52
CA ARG A 179 -11.16 0.03 8.24
C ARG A 179 -9.83 -0.38 7.64
N TRP A 180 -8.94 -0.90 8.49
CA TRP A 180 -7.63 -1.33 8.04
C TRP A 180 -7.72 -2.58 7.16
N ALA A 181 -7.23 -2.46 5.93
CA ALA A 181 -7.09 -3.53 4.96
C ALA A 181 -5.87 -3.33 4.06
N VAL A 182 -5.23 -4.43 3.66
CA VAL A 182 -4.12 -4.43 2.69
C VAL A 182 -4.22 -5.65 1.78
N THR A 183 -3.75 -5.52 0.54
CA THR A 183 -3.37 -6.65 -0.30
C THR A 183 -1.85 -6.75 -0.36
N MET A 184 -1.32 -7.96 -0.56
CA MET A 184 0.12 -8.25 -0.63
C MET A 184 0.37 -9.01 -1.92
N LEU A 185 1.00 -8.36 -2.89
CA LEU A 185 1.14 -8.88 -4.24
C LEU A 185 2.61 -8.86 -4.68
N PRO A 186 3.02 -9.68 -5.66
CA PRO A 186 4.28 -9.52 -6.35
C PRO A 186 4.41 -8.10 -6.92
N PRO A 187 5.62 -7.49 -6.91
CA PRO A 187 5.81 -6.12 -7.41
C PRO A 187 5.43 -5.90 -8.88
N ASP A 188 5.39 -6.97 -9.67
CA ASP A 188 5.00 -7.02 -11.08
C ASP A 188 3.48 -7.13 -11.29
N GLU A 189 2.70 -7.27 -10.21
CA GLU A 189 1.24 -7.32 -10.25
C GLU A 189 0.62 -6.03 -9.69
N LEU A 190 -0.30 -5.45 -10.46
CA LEU A 190 -0.97 -4.22 -10.09
C LEU A 190 -2.25 -4.52 -9.29
N PRO A 191 -2.42 -4.00 -8.05
CA PRO A 191 -3.69 -4.08 -7.35
C PRO A 191 -4.84 -3.54 -8.21
N ALA A 192 -6.03 -4.13 -8.13
CA ALA A 192 -7.17 -3.75 -8.96
C ALA A 192 -7.66 -2.32 -8.68
N THR A 193 -7.38 -1.83 -7.47
CA THR A 193 -7.70 -0.49 -6.99
C THR A 193 -6.48 0.44 -6.97
N ALA A 194 -5.39 0.07 -7.65
CA ALA A 194 -4.16 0.84 -7.66
C ALA A 194 -4.36 2.24 -8.25
N THR A 195 -3.84 3.23 -7.54
CA THR A 195 -3.68 4.61 -8.03
C THR A 195 -2.20 5.01 -7.94
N PRO A 196 -1.73 5.99 -8.73
CA PRO A 196 -0.30 6.21 -8.91
C PRO A 196 0.43 6.47 -7.60
N LEU A 197 -0.05 7.42 -6.79
CA LEU A 197 0.67 7.85 -5.58
C LEU A 197 0.69 6.79 -4.47
N PRO A 198 -0.43 6.13 -4.10
CA PRO A 198 -0.40 5.05 -3.11
C PRO A 198 0.44 3.84 -3.56
N PHE A 199 0.43 3.50 -4.86
CA PHE A 199 1.26 2.42 -5.37
C PHE A 199 2.75 2.80 -5.31
N LEU A 200 3.10 4.02 -5.72
CA LEU A 200 4.46 4.54 -5.62
C LEU A 200 4.95 4.66 -4.18
N SER A 201 4.07 4.98 -3.23
CA SER A 201 4.41 4.91 -1.80
C SER A 201 4.76 3.49 -1.39
N SER A 202 4.01 2.49 -1.87
CA SER A 202 4.26 1.07 -1.57
C SER A 202 5.57 0.57 -2.22
N ALA A 203 5.90 1.08 -3.42
CA ALA A 203 7.18 0.83 -4.08
C ALA A 203 8.36 1.48 -3.36
N HIS A 204 8.19 2.74 -2.94
CA HIS A 204 9.19 3.46 -2.14
C HIS A 204 9.43 2.78 -0.79
N ASP A 205 8.39 2.22 -0.18
CA ASP A 205 8.56 1.46 1.05
C ASP A 205 9.49 0.25 0.87
N LEU A 206 9.43 -0.45 -0.27
CA LEU A 206 10.38 -1.53 -0.60
C LEU A 206 11.80 -1.01 -0.80
N GLU A 207 11.95 0.14 -1.47
CA GLU A 207 13.24 0.82 -1.65
C GLU A 207 13.86 1.18 -0.29
N ALA A 208 13.11 1.88 0.54
CA ALA A 208 13.55 2.41 1.83
C ALA A 208 13.95 1.30 2.83
N THR A 209 13.35 0.11 2.71
CA THR A 209 13.72 -1.05 3.53
C THR A 209 14.80 -1.93 2.89
N GLY A 210 15.35 -1.55 1.73
CA GLY A 210 16.47 -2.22 1.07
C GLY A 210 16.10 -3.38 0.15
N GLN A 211 14.82 -3.58 -0.17
CA GLN A 211 14.37 -4.59 -1.12
C GLN A 211 14.45 -4.05 -2.55
N LEU A 212 15.67 -3.69 -2.96
CA LEU A 212 15.95 -2.97 -4.20
C LEU A 212 15.43 -3.71 -5.45
N GLU A 213 15.60 -5.03 -5.53
CA GLU A 213 15.08 -5.82 -6.65
C GLU A 213 13.55 -5.80 -6.75
N ALA A 214 12.86 -5.86 -5.60
CA ALA A 214 11.41 -5.77 -5.57
C ALA A 214 10.94 -4.34 -5.91
N ALA A 215 11.64 -3.32 -5.40
CA ALA A 215 11.36 -1.92 -5.70
C ALA A 215 11.56 -1.61 -7.20
N ALA A 216 12.62 -2.11 -7.83
CA ALA A 216 12.88 -1.95 -9.27
C ALA A 216 11.71 -2.51 -10.10
N ARG A 217 11.25 -3.73 -9.76
CA ARG A 217 10.08 -4.33 -10.42
C ARG A 217 8.81 -3.51 -10.20
N ALA A 218 8.56 -3.03 -8.97
CA ALA A 218 7.41 -2.18 -8.67
C ALA A 218 7.44 -0.86 -9.46
N TYR A 219 8.58 -0.16 -9.48
CA TYR A 219 8.70 1.07 -10.24
C TYR A 219 8.53 0.86 -11.75
N ARG A 220 8.98 -0.29 -12.28
CA ARG A 220 8.68 -0.70 -13.65
C ARG A 220 7.19 -0.82 -13.92
N THR A 221 6.49 -1.61 -13.11
CA THR A 221 5.02 -1.71 -13.17
C THR A 221 4.36 -0.33 -13.13
N ALA A 222 4.85 0.57 -12.28
CA ALA A 222 4.32 1.91 -12.13
C ALA A 222 4.54 2.80 -13.37
N TYR A 223 5.75 2.86 -13.93
CA TYR A 223 6.01 3.73 -15.09
C TYR A 223 5.41 3.17 -16.39
N GLU A 224 5.20 1.86 -16.49
CA GLU A 224 4.46 1.26 -17.61
C GLU A 224 2.97 1.58 -17.52
N ARG A 225 2.39 1.57 -16.30
CA ARG A 225 0.98 1.87 -16.08
C ARG A 225 0.66 3.35 -16.12
N TRP A 226 1.52 4.20 -15.58
CA TRP A 226 1.35 5.64 -15.44
C TRP A 226 2.58 6.39 -16.00
N PRO A 227 2.75 6.41 -17.34
CA PRO A 227 3.91 7.06 -17.95
C PRO A 227 3.99 8.55 -17.63
N ASP A 228 2.85 9.21 -17.39
CA ASP A 228 2.76 10.63 -17.04
C ASP A 228 3.11 10.93 -15.57
N GLN A 229 3.44 9.91 -14.76
CA GLN A 229 3.82 10.06 -13.36
C GLN A 229 5.34 10.00 -13.19
N PRO A 230 6.05 11.15 -13.16
CA PRO A 230 7.52 11.18 -13.21
C PRO A 230 8.20 10.49 -12.02
N ALA A 231 7.52 10.45 -10.87
CA ALA A 231 8.05 9.81 -9.67
C ALA A 231 8.34 8.31 -9.85
N ALA A 232 7.63 7.62 -10.75
CA ALA A 232 7.87 6.21 -11.05
C ALA A 232 9.25 6.00 -11.69
N ARG A 233 9.55 6.76 -12.75
CA ARG A 233 10.82 6.67 -13.47
C ARG A 233 11.98 7.23 -12.65
N LEU A 234 11.73 8.27 -11.84
CA LEU A 234 12.70 8.78 -10.88
C LEU A 234 13.08 7.69 -9.85
N GLY A 235 12.08 7.00 -9.29
CA GLY A 235 12.29 5.89 -8.35
C GLY A 235 13.07 4.72 -8.97
N ALA A 236 12.75 4.33 -10.21
CA ALA A 236 13.52 3.32 -10.94
C ALA A 236 15.00 3.71 -11.08
N GLY A 237 15.28 4.97 -11.44
CA GLY A 237 16.65 5.49 -11.51
C GLY A 237 17.35 5.51 -10.15
N ASN A 238 16.63 5.87 -9.08
CA ASN A 238 17.18 5.88 -7.71
C ASN A 238 17.57 4.47 -7.26
N VAL A 239 16.71 3.48 -7.53
CA VAL A 239 16.98 2.07 -7.22
C VAL A 239 18.19 1.55 -8.00
N ALA A 240 18.25 1.80 -9.32
CA ALA A 240 19.40 1.42 -10.14
C ALA A 240 20.69 2.10 -9.64
N TYR A 241 20.61 3.36 -9.22
CA TYR A 241 21.74 4.07 -8.62
C TYR A 241 22.17 3.42 -7.29
N ALA A 242 21.23 3.10 -6.39
CA ALA A 242 21.53 2.41 -5.13
C ALA A 242 22.18 1.03 -5.35
N GLN A 243 21.83 0.34 -6.44
CA GLN A 243 22.44 -0.92 -6.87
C GLN A 243 23.78 -0.75 -7.62
N GLN A 244 24.26 0.49 -7.80
CA GLN A 244 25.48 0.81 -8.55
C GLN A 244 25.39 0.49 -10.05
N HIS A 245 24.18 0.33 -10.59
CA HIS A 245 23.93 0.18 -12.03
C HIS A 245 23.90 1.57 -12.68
N TRP A 246 25.05 2.24 -12.71
CA TRP A 246 25.17 3.65 -13.09
C TRP A 246 24.67 3.95 -14.51
N GLN A 247 24.90 3.03 -15.45
CA GLN A 247 24.41 3.17 -16.83
C GLN A 247 22.88 3.12 -16.89
N GLU A 248 22.26 2.17 -16.17
CA GLU A 248 20.80 2.04 -16.09
C GLU A 248 20.16 3.26 -15.40
N ALA A 249 20.74 3.71 -14.29
CA ALA A 249 20.30 4.92 -13.60
C ALA A 249 20.36 6.15 -14.54
N THR A 250 21.46 6.30 -15.28
CA THR A 250 21.63 7.37 -16.27
C THR A 250 20.55 7.31 -17.35
N GLU A 251 20.20 6.12 -17.85
CA GLU A 251 19.13 5.97 -18.84
C GLU A 251 17.78 6.43 -18.27
N HIS A 252 17.40 5.95 -17.08
CA HIS A 252 16.15 6.34 -16.44
C HIS A 252 16.06 7.85 -16.23
N TYR A 253 17.11 8.48 -15.69
CA TYR A 253 17.11 9.92 -15.47
C TYR A 253 17.14 10.70 -16.78
N ARG A 254 17.85 10.22 -17.80
CA ARG A 254 17.86 10.86 -19.13
C ARG A 254 16.46 10.86 -19.74
N THR A 255 15.78 9.71 -19.78
CA THR A 255 14.40 9.64 -20.25
C THR A 255 13.48 10.53 -19.40
N LEU A 256 13.64 10.53 -18.07
CA LEU A 256 12.86 11.40 -17.19
C LEU A 256 13.04 12.89 -17.53
N THR A 257 14.27 13.33 -17.81
CA THR A 257 14.56 14.73 -18.17
C THR A 257 14.09 15.10 -19.58
N GLN A 258 13.91 14.12 -20.46
CA GLN A 258 13.33 14.33 -21.80
C GLN A 258 11.81 14.47 -21.73
N ASP A 259 11.16 13.60 -20.95
CA ASP A 259 9.69 13.56 -20.82
C ASP A 259 9.19 14.68 -19.88
N PHE A 260 9.94 14.97 -18.81
CA PHE A 260 9.58 15.95 -17.78
C PHE A 260 10.72 16.97 -17.59
N PRO A 261 11.02 17.79 -18.60
CA PRO A 261 12.16 18.71 -18.58
C PRO A 261 12.13 19.71 -17.42
N GLN A 262 10.96 20.07 -16.92
CA GLN A 262 10.79 21.03 -15.83
C GLN A 262 11.01 20.40 -14.43
N LEU A 263 11.23 19.09 -14.34
CA LEU A 263 11.51 18.40 -13.08
C LEU A 263 12.99 18.48 -12.71
N ALA A 264 13.35 19.51 -11.94
CA ALA A 264 14.73 19.76 -11.50
C ALA A 264 15.41 18.56 -10.83
N ALA A 265 14.66 17.74 -10.07
CA ALA A 265 15.21 16.55 -9.41
C ALA A 265 15.77 15.52 -10.40
N GLY A 266 15.17 15.35 -11.58
CA GLY A 266 15.66 14.44 -12.60
C GLY A 266 17.03 14.87 -13.14
N TRP A 267 17.22 16.17 -13.35
CA TRP A 267 18.49 16.75 -13.80
C TRP A 267 19.61 16.61 -12.76
N ASN A 268 19.29 16.85 -11.49
CA ASN A 268 20.24 16.67 -10.39
C ASN A 268 20.71 15.22 -10.32
N ASN A 269 19.76 14.26 -10.36
CA ASN A 269 20.08 12.84 -10.26
C ASN A 269 20.80 12.31 -11.50
N LEU A 270 20.49 12.83 -12.70
CA LEU A 270 21.27 12.57 -13.92
C LEU A 270 22.73 13.01 -13.75
N GLY A 271 22.96 14.21 -13.21
CA GLY A 271 24.31 14.70 -12.96
C GLY A 271 25.08 13.87 -11.93
N GLU A 272 24.39 13.35 -10.93
CA GLU A 272 24.96 12.41 -9.96
C GLU A 272 25.39 11.09 -10.62
N ALA A 273 24.50 10.46 -11.38
CA ALA A 273 24.82 9.22 -12.10
C ALA A 273 25.97 9.41 -13.11
N LEU A 274 26.02 10.54 -13.81
CA LEU A 274 27.10 10.87 -14.74
C LEU A 274 28.46 11.09 -14.06
N THR A 275 28.46 11.50 -12.79
CA THR A 275 29.70 11.60 -12.02
C THR A 275 30.30 10.21 -11.78
N GLN A 276 29.46 9.21 -11.49
CA GLN A 276 29.88 7.82 -11.32
C GLN A 276 30.40 7.18 -12.63
N LEU A 277 29.96 7.69 -13.78
CA LEU A 277 30.42 7.28 -15.11
C LEU A 277 31.65 8.06 -15.62
N ASP A 278 32.30 8.86 -14.78
CA ASP A 278 33.44 9.72 -15.16
C ASP A 278 33.11 10.68 -16.33
N CYS A 279 31.91 11.26 -16.28
CA CYS A 279 31.42 12.26 -17.24
C CYS A 279 31.27 13.65 -16.60
N PRO A 280 32.35 14.28 -16.09
CA PRO A 280 32.26 15.48 -15.27
C PRO A 280 31.64 16.68 -16.00
N VAL A 281 31.90 16.85 -17.30
CA VAL A 281 31.33 17.95 -18.10
C VAL A 281 29.82 17.81 -18.22
N ALA A 282 29.34 16.61 -18.60
CA ALA A 282 27.91 16.33 -18.70
C ALA A 282 27.23 16.40 -17.33
N ALA A 283 27.89 15.90 -16.28
CA ALA A 283 27.39 15.96 -14.91
C ALA A 283 27.16 17.40 -14.42
N THR A 284 28.14 18.28 -14.62
CA THR A 284 28.04 19.70 -14.27
C THR A 284 26.94 20.39 -15.06
N ALA A 285 26.83 20.12 -16.37
CA ALA A 285 25.76 20.68 -17.20
C ALA A 285 24.36 20.23 -16.71
N ALA A 286 24.18 18.96 -16.36
CA ALA A 286 22.89 18.47 -15.84
C ALA A 286 22.54 19.14 -14.49
N ARG A 287 23.49 19.24 -13.56
CA ARG A 287 23.26 19.93 -12.28
C ARG A 287 22.97 21.43 -12.47
N GLN A 288 23.58 22.09 -13.46
CA GLN A 288 23.24 23.47 -13.82
C GLN A 288 21.78 23.60 -14.29
N CYS A 289 21.26 22.63 -15.06
CA CYS A 289 19.84 22.62 -15.41
C CYS A 289 18.95 22.53 -14.17
N ALA A 290 19.29 21.68 -13.19
CA ALA A 290 18.56 21.58 -11.93
C ALA A 290 18.57 22.90 -11.13
N THR A 291 19.73 23.55 -11.03
CA THR A 291 19.89 24.87 -10.39
C THR A 291 19.09 25.95 -11.10
N HIS A 292 19.07 25.96 -12.44
CA HIS A 292 18.29 26.92 -13.19
C HIS A 292 16.79 26.82 -12.89
N LEU A 293 16.28 25.58 -12.82
CA LEU A 293 14.87 25.30 -12.55
C LEU A 293 14.46 25.56 -11.10
N GLN A 294 15.31 25.20 -10.13
CA GLN A 294 15.03 25.32 -8.69
C GLN A 294 16.27 25.76 -7.89
N PRO A 295 16.71 27.03 -8.00
CA PRO A 295 17.99 27.49 -7.43
C PRO A 295 18.02 27.48 -5.90
N GLN A 296 16.87 27.58 -5.24
CA GLN A 296 16.77 27.48 -3.78
C GLN A 296 17.00 26.05 -3.26
N ARG A 297 16.69 25.03 -4.08
CA ARG A 297 16.83 23.62 -3.71
C ARG A 297 18.17 23.04 -4.17
N PHE A 298 18.63 23.40 -5.36
CA PHE A 298 19.84 22.87 -5.98
C PHE A 298 20.87 23.99 -6.18
N PRO A 299 21.87 24.14 -5.30
CA PRO A 299 22.88 25.17 -5.44
C PRO A 299 23.73 24.95 -6.70
N PRO A 300 24.34 26.01 -7.27
CA PRO A 300 25.22 25.88 -8.43
C PRO A 300 26.34 24.85 -8.19
N PRO A 301 26.60 23.93 -9.13
CA PRO A 301 27.70 22.98 -9.01
C PRO A 301 29.05 23.71 -9.06
N PRO A 302 30.11 23.13 -8.46
CA PRO A 302 31.45 23.72 -8.52
C PRO A 302 31.96 23.84 -9.96
N ALA A 303 32.77 24.86 -10.22
CA ALA A 303 33.47 24.98 -11.50
C ALA A 303 34.44 23.81 -11.67
N ILE A 304 34.43 23.20 -12.86
CA ILE A 304 35.34 22.12 -13.23
C ILE A 304 36.36 22.62 -14.25
N ASN A 305 37.61 22.23 -14.10
CA ASN A 305 38.63 22.44 -15.13
C ASN A 305 38.29 21.50 -16.30
N THR A 306 38.03 22.07 -17.48
CA THR A 306 37.68 21.30 -18.67
C THR A 306 38.86 20.44 -19.12
N GLY A 307 38.87 19.18 -18.70
CA GLY A 307 39.70 18.13 -19.33
C GLY A 307 39.19 17.80 -20.74
N THR A 308 39.92 16.94 -21.45
CA THR A 308 39.47 16.43 -22.76
C THR A 308 38.07 15.78 -22.63
N PRO A 309 37.07 16.21 -23.44
CA PRO A 309 35.74 15.62 -23.40
C PRO A 309 35.81 14.12 -23.70
N ASN A 310 35.26 13.30 -22.80
CA ASN A 310 35.08 11.87 -23.08
C ASN A 310 33.94 11.73 -24.11
N PRO A 311 34.21 11.20 -25.33
CA PRO A 311 33.22 11.14 -26.41
C PRO A 311 32.05 10.18 -26.10
N HIS A 312 32.16 9.35 -25.07
CA HIS A 312 31.08 8.45 -24.63
C HIS A 312 30.09 9.13 -23.69
N CYS A 313 30.38 10.35 -23.23
CA CYS A 313 29.49 11.09 -22.34
C CYS A 313 28.36 11.77 -23.12
N PRO A 314 27.11 11.74 -22.61
CA PRO A 314 25.99 12.37 -23.28
C PRO A 314 26.11 13.89 -23.28
N VAL A 315 25.62 14.51 -24.34
CA VAL A 315 25.47 15.98 -24.40
C VAL A 315 24.20 16.38 -23.67
N ILE A 316 24.33 17.24 -22.67
CA ILE A 316 23.21 17.76 -21.89
C ILE A 316 22.70 19.06 -22.50
N ARG A 317 21.36 19.17 -22.61
CA ARG A 317 20.67 20.39 -23.06
C ARG A 317 19.60 20.73 -22.04
N CYS A 318 19.76 21.87 -21.37
CA CYS A 318 18.76 22.35 -20.43
C CYS A 318 17.47 22.77 -21.17
N PRO A 319 16.31 22.66 -20.51
CA PRO A 319 15.09 23.22 -21.07
C PRO A 319 15.19 24.73 -21.20
N GLU A 320 14.54 25.28 -22.24
CA GLU A 320 14.37 26.73 -22.33
C GLU A 320 13.44 27.22 -21.20
N PRO A 321 13.62 28.46 -20.71
CA PRO A 321 12.73 29.03 -19.71
C PRO A 321 11.28 29.02 -20.22
N SER A 322 10.34 28.56 -19.39
CA SER A 322 8.92 28.75 -19.67
C SER A 322 8.63 30.25 -19.69
N ARG A 323 8.18 30.76 -20.85
CA ARG A 323 7.74 32.16 -21.02
C ARG A 323 6.54 32.50 -20.14
#